data_AF-A0A6A4VX19-F1
#
_entry.id   AF-A0A6A4VX19-F1
#
_cell.length_a   1.000
_cell.length_b   1.000
_cell.length_c   1.000
_cell.angle_alpha   90.00
_cell.angle_beta   90.00
_cell.angle_gamma   90.00
#
_symmetry.space_group_name_H-M   'P 1'
#
loop_
_entity.id
_entity.type
_entity.pdbx_description
1 polymer ?
#
loop_
_entity_poly.entity_id
_entity_poly.type
_entity_poly.pdbx_seq_one_letter_code
_entity_poly.pdbx_strand_id
1 'polypeptide(L)'
;MAVWTDASSLATGVVLESADGDVIEDACWLRHNEATHINMAELDAANRGVNLAVAWGARTIDLRTDSATVHRWLDDAISGRARLRTKAHGELMIRRRVGIILSAGR
;
A
#
# COMPACT_ATOMS: atom_id res chain seq x y z
N MET A 1 -9.36 -11.65 0.41
CA MET A 1 -7.90 -11.91 0.42
C MET A 1 -7.28 -10.87 1.31
N ALA A 2 -6.51 -11.29 2.31
CA ALA A 2 -5.74 -10.36 3.13
C ALA A 2 -4.40 -10.06 2.44
N VAL A 3 -4.00 -8.80 2.49
CA VAL A 3 -2.76 -8.30 1.88
C VAL A 3 -1.95 -7.63 2.98
N TRP A 4 -0.94 -8.33 3.47
CA TRP A 4 -0.05 -7.82 4.50
C TRP A 4 1.11 -7.08 3.84
N THR A 5 1.38 -5.86 4.29
CA THR A 5 2.45 -5.02 3.72
C THR A 5 3.29 -4.40 4.82
N ASP A 6 4.60 -4.44 4.64
CA ASP A 6 5.59 -3.80 5.50
C ASP A 6 6.75 -3.26 4.66
N ALA A 7 7.48 -2.28 5.18
CA ALA A 7 8.71 -1.79 4.58
C ALA A 7 9.82 -1.61 5.62
N SER A 8 10.99 -2.14 5.30
CA SER A 8 12.23 -1.84 6.02
C SER A 8 13.04 -0.78 5.28
N SER A 9 14.17 -0.38 5.87
CA SER A 9 15.17 0.44 5.17
C SER A 9 15.77 -0.24 3.93
N LEU A 10 15.64 -1.56 3.80
CA LEU A 10 16.28 -2.36 2.75
C LEU A 10 15.31 -2.82 1.66
N ALA A 11 14.06 -3.10 2.02
CA ALA A 11 13.11 -3.77 1.14
C ALA A 11 11.65 -3.42 1.47
N THR A 12 10.76 -3.66 0.52
CA THR A 12 9.31 -3.73 0.73
C THR A 12 8.86 -5.18 0.67
N GLY A 13 8.02 -5.59 1.62
CA GLY A 13 7.47 -6.94 1.73
C GLY A 13 5.95 -6.94 1.56
N VAL A 14 5.44 -7.99 0.91
CA VAL A 14 4.02 -8.24 0.70
C VAL A 14 3.73 -9.71 0.90
N VAL A 15 2.70 -10.04 1.69
CA VAL A 15 2.14 -11.39 1.78
C VAL A 15 0.67 -11.36 1.38
N LEU A 16 0.28 -12.23 0.46
CA LEU A 16 -1.12 -12.51 0.12
C LEU A 16 -1.60 -13.74 0.88
N GLU A 17 -2.68 -13.57 1.63
CA GLU A 17 -3.30 -14.63 2.43
C GLU A 17 -4.72 -14.90 1.94
N SER A 18 -5.05 -16.18 1.80
CA SER A 18 -6.37 -16.67 1.43
C SER A 18 -7.40 -16.37 2.54
N ALA A 19 -8.68 -16.61 2.26
CA ALA A 19 -9.70 -16.47 3.31
C ALA A 19 -9.55 -17.52 4.43
N ASP A 20 -8.91 -18.65 4.12
CA ASP A 20 -8.69 -19.77 5.04
C ASP A 20 -7.37 -19.63 5.83
N GLY A 21 -6.59 -18.56 5.59
CA GLY A 21 -5.33 -18.28 6.26
C GLY A 21 -4.09 -18.84 5.57
N ASP A 22 -4.24 -19.42 4.38
CA ASP A 22 -3.11 -19.96 3.62
C ASP A 22 -2.33 -18.83 2.92
N VAL A 23 -0.99 -18.89 2.96
CA VAL A 23 -0.13 -18.01 2.18
C VAL A 23 -0.22 -18.40 0.70
N ILE A 24 -0.73 -17.47 -0.12
CA ILE A 24 -0.84 -17.62 -1.57
C ILE A 24 0.45 -17.16 -2.26
N GLU A 25 0.99 -16.03 -1.82
CA GLU A 25 2.25 -15.48 -2.30
C GLU A 25 2.95 -14.68 -1.20
N ASP A 26 4.28 -14.77 -1.17
CA ASP A 26 5.18 -13.98 -0.35
C ASP A 26 6.23 -13.35 -1.26
N ALA A 27 6.21 -12.02 -1.36
CA ALA A 27 7.01 -11.25 -2.30
C ALA A 27 7.78 -10.14 -1.61
N CYS A 28 9.04 -9.97 -2.00
CA CYS A 28 9.94 -8.97 -1.43
C CYS A 28 10.75 -8.30 -2.54
N TRP A 29 10.81 -6.97 -2.50
CA TRP A 29 11.60 -6.17 -3.44
C TRP A 29 12.61 -5.31 -2.71
N LEU A 30 13.87 -5.40 -3.12
CA LEU A 30 14.91 -4.49 -2.65
C LEU A 30 14.55 -3.05 -3.02
N ARG A 31 14.74 -2.14 -2.07
CA ARG A 31 14.60 -0.71 -2.28
C ARG A 31 15.92 -0.16 -2.81
N HIS A 32 15.85 0.65 -3.86
CA HIS A 32 16.98 1.50 -4.23
C HIS A 32 17.25 2.50 -3.10
N ASN A 33 18.51 2.88 -2.89
CA ASN A 33 18.96 3.82 -1.87
C ASN A 33 18.53 5.28 -2.19
N GLU A 34 17.24 5.48 -2.41
CA GLU A 34 16.62 6.78 -2.44
C GLU A 34 16.33 7.17 -1.00
N ALA A 35 16.62 8.42 -0.62
CA ALA A 35 16.33 8.97 0.71
C ALA A 35 14.81 9.18 0.94
N THR A 36 13.98 8.25 0.50
CA THR A 36 12.54 8.25 0.74
C THR A 36 12.26 7.86 2.18
N HIS A 37 11.51 8.71 2.89
CA HIS A 37 11.01 8.44 4.23
C HIS A 37 10.32 7.06 4.31
N ILE A 38 10.46 6.38 5.45
CA ILE A 38 9.92 5.03 5.68
C ILE A 38 8.42 4.93 5.33
N ASN A 39 7.61 5.93 5.71
CA ASN A 39 6.18 5.98 5.38
C ASN A 39 5.88 5.96 3.87
N MET A 40 6.78 6.47 3.02
CA MET A 40 6.60 6.39 1.58
C MET A 40 6.89 4.99 1.04
N ALA A 41 7.80 4.26 1.69
CA ALA A 41 8.09 2.87 1.37
C ALA A 41 6.96 1.95 1.80
N GLU A 42 6.38 2.20 2.98
CA GLU A 42 5.15 1.54 3.44
C GLU A 42 4.01 1.72 2.44
N LEU A 43 3.82 2.96 1.97
CA LEU A 43 2.81 3.25 0.95
C LEU A 43 3.13 2.55 -0.39
N ASP A 44 4.41 2.41 -0.74
CA ASP A 44 4.82 1.67 -1.94
C ASP A 44 4.55 0.16 -1.80
N ALA A 45 4.83 -0.42 -0.62
CA ALA A 45 4.48 -1.79 -0.28
C ALA A 45 2.97 -2.01 -0.43
N ALA A 46 2.14 -1.12 0.12
CA ALA A 46 0.69 -1.16 -0.04
C ALA A 46 0.25 -1.14 -1.52
N ASN A 47 0.83 -0.28 -2.37
CA ASN A 47 0.51 -0.27 -3.81
C ASN A 47 0.88 -1.59 -4.48
N ARG A 48 2.08 -2.12 -4.18
CA ARG A 48 2.54 -3.39 -4.73
C ARG A 48 1.62 -4.53 -4.31
N GLY A 49 1.23 -4.56 -3.03
CA GLY A 49 0.31 -5.56 -2.50
C GLY A 49 -1.06 -5.53 -3.16
N VAL A 50 -1.65 -4.34 -3.33
CA VAL A 50 -2.93 -4.19 -4.04
C VAL A 50 -2.80 -4.65 -5.50
N ASN A 51 -1.75 -4.25 -6.21
CA ASN A 51 -1.52 -4.68 -7.58
C ASN A 51 -1.34 -6.20 -7.70
N LEU A 52 -0.61 -6.81 -6.77
CA LEU A 52 -0.38 -8.25 -6.74
C LEU A 52 -1.68 -9.00 -6.48
N ALA A 53 -2.49 -8.54 -5.51
CA ALA A 53 -3.80 -9.11 -5.23
C ALA A 53 -4.75 -9.01 -6.45
N VAL A 54 -4.75 -7.87 -7.16
CA VAL A 54 -5.51 -7.72 -8.41
C VAL A 54 -5.00 -8.67 -9.50
N ALA A 55 -3.69 -8.85 -9.64
CA ALA A 55 -3.11 -9.79 -10.60
C ALA A 55 -3.52 -11.24 -10.30
N TRP A 56 -3.69 -11.60 -9.03
CA TRP A 56 -4.29 -12.87 -8.58
C TRP A 56 -5.81 -12.96 -8.75
N GLY A 57 -6.47 -11.91 -9.23
CA GLY A 57 -7.91 -11.89 -9.45
C GLY A 57 -8.73 -11.59 -8.19
N ALA A 58 -8.14 -10.99 -7.16
CA ALA A 58 -8.88 -10.57 -5.97
C ALA A 58 -9.92 -9.50 -6.33
N ARG A 59 -11.19 -9.78 -5.99
CA ARG A 59 -12.30 -8.81 -6.10
C ARG A 59 -12.54 -8.01 -4.82
N THR A 60 -12.09 -8.54 -3.69
CA THR A 60 -12.17 -7.90 -2.38
C THR A 60 -10.83 -8.06 -1.68
N ILE A 61 -10.23 -6.93 -1.31
CA ILE A 61 -8.91 -6.82 -0.71
C ILE A 61 -9.06 -6.28 0.72
N ASP A 62 -8.51 -7.00 1.69
CA ASP A 62 -8.33 -6.57 3.07
C ASP A 62 -6.86 -6.18 3.25
N LEU A 63 -6.54 -4.89 3.06
CA LEU A 63 -5.18 -4.37 3.12
C LEU A 63 -4.76 -4.12 4.57
N ARG A 64 -3.69 -4.78 5.02
CA ARG A 64 -3.18 -4.76 6.39
C ARG A 64 -1.75 -4.20 6.43
N THR A 65 -1.58 -3.11 7.17
CA THR A 65 -0.29 -2.43 7.41
C THR A 65 -0.22 -2.01 8.88
N ASP A 66 0.98 -2.03 9.46
CA ASP A 66 1.24 -1.52 10.82
C ASP A 66 1.57 -0.01 10.81
N SER A 67 1.73 0.60 9.64
CA SER A 67 1.96 2.03 9.49
C SER A 67 0.68 2.83 9.71
N ALA A 68 0.52 3.36 10.92
CA ALA A 68 -0.60 4.25 11.27
C ALA A 68 -0.72 5.47 10.32
N THR A 69 0.40 5.95 9.77
CA THR A 69 0.40 7.06 8.81
C THR A 69 -0.21 6.64 7.46
N VAL A 70 0.21 5.48 6.93
CA VAL A 70 -0.33 4.96 5.66
C VAL A 70 -1.79 4.58 5.82
N HIS A 71 -2.16 3.91 6.92
CA HIS A 71 -3.55 3.61 7.23
C HIS A 71 -4.43 4.87 7.18
N ARG A 72 -4.02 5.95 7.87
CA ARG A 72 -4.78 7.21 7.84
C ARG A 72 -4.89 7.81 6.44
N TRP A 73 -3.80 7.83 5.66
CA TRP A 73 -3.83 8.36 4.30
C TRP A 73 -4.79 7.59 3.38
N LEU A 74 -4.84 6.27 3.51
CA LEU A 74 -5.76 5.42 2.75
C LEU A 74 -7.20 5.59 3.22
N ASP A 75 -7.44 5.60 4.54
CA ASP A 75 -8.78 5.81 5.12
C ASP A 75 -9.36 7.17 4.72
N ASP A 76 -8.58 8.26 4.82
CA ASP A 76 -8.99 9.59 4.38
C ASP A 76 -9.34 9.63 2.89
N ALA A 77 -8.61 8.86 2.07
CA ALA A 77 -8.81 8.80 0.63
C ALA A 77 -10.04 7.99 0.23
N ILE A 78 -10.23 6.81 0.84
CA ILE A 78 -11.38 5.93 0.59
C ILE A 78 -12.67 6.59 1.08
N SER A 79 -12.64 7.20 2.27
CA SER A 79 -13.82 7.85 2.87
C SER A 79 -14.21 9.17 2.18
N GLY A 80 -13.48 9.62 1.16
CA GLY A 80 -13.74 10.90 0.49
C GLY A 80 -13.46 12.13 1.35
N ARG A 81 -12.89 11.95 2.55
CA ARG A 81 -12.42 13.03 3.45
C ARG A 81 -11.14 13.71 2.92
N ALA A 82 -10.65 13.30 1.75
CA ALA A 82 -9.44 13.70 1.05
C ALA A 82 -9.32 15.20 0.71
N ARG A 83 -9.36 16.05 1.72
CA ARG A 83 -8.47 17.21 1.76
C ARG A 83 -7.19 16.74 2.45
N LEU A 84 -6.34 16.02 1.72
CA LEU A 84 -4.90 15.99 2.01
C LEU A 84 -4.49 17.48 2.02
N ARG A 85 -4.46 18.07 3.20
CA ARG A 85 -4.22 19.51 3.41
C ARG A 85 -2.77 19.61 3.81
N THR A 86 -1.85 19.86 2.88
CA THR A 86 -0.50 20.40 3.18
C THR A 86 0.30 20.68 1.91
N LYS A 87 0.88 21.89 1.82
CA LYS A 87 1.68 22.39 0.69
C LYS A 87 3.05 21.69 0.60
N ALA A 88 3.24 20.63 -0.21
CA ALA A 88 4.58 20.12 -0.55
C ALA A 88 4.62 19.13 -1.72
N HIS A 89 5.79 18.98 -2.37
CA HIS A 89 6.08 18.00 -3.42
C HIS A 89 5.77 16.53 -2.99
N GLY A 90 5.92 16.22 -1.70
CA GLY A 90 5.57 14.91 -1.13
C GLY A 90 4.07 14.58 -1.19
N GLU A 91 3.19 15.59 -1.18
CA GLU A 91 1.74 15.38 -1.27
C GLU A 91 1.33 14.80 -2.62
N LEU A 92 1.89 15.31 -3.71
CA LEU A 92 1.60 14.81 -5.06
C LEU A 92 2.04 13.34 -5.22
N MET A 93 3.16 12.96 -4.61
CA MET A 93 3.63 11.57 -4.60
C MET A 93 2.70 10.64 -3.82
N ILE A 94 2.18 11.10 -2.67
CA ILE A 94 1.20 10.37 -1.86
C ILE A 94 -0.12 10.26 -2.63
N ARG A 95 -0.65 11.37 -3.15
CA ARG A 95 -1.88 11.40 -3.95
C ARG A 95 -1.83 10.48 -5.16
N ARG A 96 -0.71 10.49 -5.90
CA ARG A 96 -0.53 9.61 -7.07
C ARG A 96 -0.61 8.15 -6.67
N ARG A 97 0.09 7.77 -5.60
CA ARG A 97 0.13 6.38 -5.09
C ARG A 97 -1.23 5.93 -4.55
N VAL A 98 -1.84 6.73 -3.69
CA VAL A 98 -3.20 6.49 -3.22
C VAL A 98 -4.20 6.40 -4.38
N GLY A 99 -4.04 7.23 -5.41
CA GLY A 99 -4.87 7.18 -6.62
C GLY A 99 -4.77 5.85 -7.38
N ILE A 100 -3.61 5.19 -7.36
CA ILE A 100 -3.43 3.85 -7.95
C ILE A 100 -4.28 2.84 -7.17
N ILE A 101 -4.20 2.84 -5.84
CA ILE A 101 -5.03 1.95 -4.99
C ILE A 101 -6.52 2.20 -5.22
N LEU A 102 -6.95 3.47 -5.24
CA LEU A 102 -8.36 3.80 -5.49
C LEU A 102 -8.82 3.40 -6.90
N SER A 103 -7.92 3.36 -7.88
CA SER A 103 -8.26 2.91 -9.23
C SER A 103 -8.42 1.40 -9.36
N ALA A 104 -7.80 0.62 -8.48
CA ALA A 104 -7.97 -0.83 -8.41
C ALA A 104 -9.33 -1.27 -7.83
N GLY A 105 -10.02 -0.39 -7.09
CA GLY A 105 -11.34 -0.67 -6.51
C GLY A 105 -12.54 -0.26 -7.38
N ARG A 106 -12.33 0.20 -8.63
CA ARG A 106 -13.39 0.49 -9.60
C ARG A 106 -13.49 -0.62 -10.63
#